data_AF-A0A2G3A587-F1
#
_entry.id   AF-A0A2G3A587-F1
#
_cell.length_a   1.000
_cell.length_b   1.000
_cell.length_c   1.000
_cell.angle_alpha   90.00
_cell.angle_beta   90.00
_cell.angle_gamma   90.00
#
_symmetry.space_group_name_H-M   'P 1'
#
loop_
_entity.id
_entity.type
_entity.pdbx_description
1 polymer ?
#
loop_
_entity_poly.entity_id
_entity_poly.type
_entity_poly.pdbx_seq_one_letter_code
_entity_poly.pdbx_strand_id
1 'polypeptide(L)' 'MGEQLSGLTVKDLQNLESRLEMSLRGIRVKKEQILCNEIQELSWKGSLMHQQNSELFQKVNIPQQ' A
#
# COMPACT_ATOMS: atom_id res chain seq x y z
N MET A 1 -3.40 -25.84 1.45
CA MET A 1 -2.01 -25.80 1.97
C MET A 1 -1.86 -26.34 3.39
N GLY A 2 -2.94 -26.50 4.17
CA GLY A 2 -2.94 -27.28 5.42
C GLY A 2 -3.57 -28.67 5.26
N GLU A 3 -3.63 -29.19 4.04
CA GLU A 3 -4.20 -30.50 3.73
C GLU A 3 -3.06 -31.53 3.64
N GLN A 4 -3.34 -32.78 4.00
CA GLN A 4 -2.38 -33.89 4.01
C GLN A 4 -1.15 -33.69 4.93
N LEU A 5 -1.32 -33.00 6.06
CA LEU A 5 -0.28 -32.87 7.09
C LEU A 5 -0.04 -34.18 7.88
N SER A 6 -0.98 -35.13 7.79
CA SER A 6 -0.89 -36.46 8.39
C SER A 6 0.21 -37.28 7.72
N GLY A 7 1.42 -37.22 8.27
CA GLY A 7 2.62 -37.86 7.72
C GLY A 7 3.89 -37.03 7.92
N LEU A 8 3.74 -35.75 8.28
CA LEU A 8 4.85 -34.89 8.67
C LEU A 8 5.24 -35.11 10.12
N THR A 9 6.54 -35.05 10.40
CA THR A 9 7.01 -35.01 11.79
C THR A 9 6.71 -33.65 12.40
N VAL A 10 6.76 -33.55 13.74
CA VAL A 10 6.62 -32.26 14.44
C VAL A 10 7.62 -31.22 13.92
N LYS A 11 8.85 -31.66 13.59
CA LYS A 11 9.89 -30.77 13.04
C LYS A 11 9.52 -30.24 11.66
N ASP A 12 8.94 -31.07 10.81
CA ASP A 12 8.51 -30.67 9.47
C ASP A 12 7.35 -29.66 9.53
N LEU A 13 6.42 -29.86 10.46
CA LEU A 13 5.32 -28.92 10.72
C LEU A 13 5.84 -27.57 11.24
N GLN A 14 6.77 -27.57 12.19
CA GLN A 14 7.40 -26.33 12.68
C GLN A 14 8.12 -25.56 11.58
N ASN A 15 8.84 -26.26 10.69
CA ASN A 15 9.50 -25.64 9.55
C ASN A 15 8.49 -25.04 8.55
N LEU A 16 7.37 -25.73 8.32
CA LEU A 16 6.31 -25.25 7.45
C LEU A 16 5.64 -24.00 8.02
N GLU A 17 5.31 -24.01 9.32
CA GLU A 17 4.75 -22.85 10.03
C GLU A 17 5.69 -21.65 9.94
N SER A 18 6.98 -21.84 10.24
CA SER A 18 7.99 -20.78 10.16
C SER A 18 8.10 -20.18 8.76
N ARG A 19 8.10 -21.01 7.71
CA ARG A 19 8.13 -20.54 6.32
C ARG A 19 6.87 -19.76 5.95
N LEU A 20 5.70 -20.22 6.37
CA LEU A 20 4.44 -19.54 6.13
C LEU A 20 4.38 -18.19 6.85
N GLU A 21 4.83 -18.14 8.10
CA GLU A 21 4.91 -16.92 8.89
C GLU A 21 5.83 -15.89 8.23
N MET A 22 7.04 -16.30 7.83
CA MET A 22 7.98 -15.42 7.13
C MET A 22 7.42 -14.90 5.80
N SER A 23 6.80 -15.77 5.00
CA SER A 23 6.20 -15.40 3.72
C SER A 23 5.03 -14.42 3.92
N LEU A 24 4.13 -14.71 4.87
CA LEU A 24 2.99 -13.87 5.19
C LEU A 24 3.44 -12.49 5.69
N ARG A 25 4.47 -12.44 6.54
CA ARG A 25 5.07 -11.18 6.97
C ARG A 25 5.62 -10.38 5.79
N GLY A 26 6.33 -11.03 4.87
CA GLY A 26 6.82 -10.38 3.64
C GLY A 26 5.70 -9.81 2.78
N ILE A 27 4.61 -10.57 2.60
CA ILE A 27 3.42 -10.12 1.86
C ILE A 27 2.79 -8.90 2.54
N ARG A 28 2.64 -8.93 3.87
CA ARG A 28 2.07 -7.81 4.65
C ARG A 28 2.90 -6.54 4.51
N VAL A 29 4.22 -6.63 4.69
CA VAL A 29 5.14 -5.49 4.52
C VAL A 29 5.05 -4.90 3.12
N LYS A 30 5.05 -5.76 2.08
CA LYS A 30 4.93 -5.29 0.70
C LYS A 30 3.58 -4.62 0.44
N LYS A 31 2.49 -5.17 0.98
CA LYS A 31 1.14 -4.58 0.86
C LYS A 31 1.09 -3.21 1.54
N GLU A 32 1.62 -3.09 2.76
CA GLU A 32 1.69 -1.82 3.47
C GLU A 32 2.51 -0.78 2.71
N GLN A 33 3.68 -1.16 2.20
CA GLN A 33 4.51 -0.25 1.41
C GLN A 33 3.78 0.27 0.16
N ILE A 34 3.13 -0.61 -0.59
CA ILE A 34 2.37 -0.22 -1.79
C ILE A 34 1.24 0.75 -1.42
N LEU A 35 0.46 0.42 -0.39
CA LEU A 35 -0.67 1.25 0.03
C LEU A 35 -0.22 2.62 0.55
N CYS A 36 0.85 2.66 1.36
CA CYS A 36 1.42 3.92 1.84
C CYS A 36 1.92 4.79 0.69
N ASN A 37 2.61 4.19 -0.28
CA ASN A 37 3.10 4.91 -1.47
C ASN A 37 1.94 5.47 -2.29
N GLU A 38 0.88 4.68 -2.51
CA GLU A 38 -0.31 5.12 -3.26
C GLU A 38 -1.01 6.30 -2.56
N ILE A 39 -1.17 6.23 -1.24
CA ILE A 39 -1.77 7.31 -0.43
C ILE A 39 -0.92 8.59 -0.55
N GLN A 40 0.40 8.48 -0.46
CA GLN A 40 1.31 9.62 -0.59
C GLN A 40 1.24 10.24 -1.98
N GLU A 41 1.23 9.41 -3.04
CA GLU A 41 1.13 9.88 -4.42
C GLU A 41 -0.20 10.60 -4.68
N LEU A 42 -1.32 10.03 -4.23
CA LEU A 42 -2.64 10.64 -4.36
C LEU A 42 -2.75 11.94 -3.56
N SER A 43 -2.19 11.99 -2.36
CA SER A 43 -2.17 13.21 -1.54
C SER A 43 -1.37 14.32 -2.20
N TRP A 44 -0.21 13.99 -2.78
CA TRP A 44 0.62 14.94 -3.52
C TRP A 44 -0.10 15.47 -4.76
N LYS A 45 -0.69 14.58 -5.58
CA LYS A 45 -1.49 14.97 -6.75
C LYS A 45 -2.67 15.86 -6.37
N GLY A 46 -3.40 15.50 -5.32
CA GLY A 46 -4.53 16.30 -4.82
C GLY A 46 -4.11 17.70 -4.39
N SER A 47 -2.98 17.82 -3.68
CA SER A 47 -2.43 19.11 -3.25
C SER A 47 -2.02 19.98 -4.44
N LEU A 48 -1.36 19.39 -5.44
CA LEU A 48 -0.96 20.10 -6.65
C LEU A 48 -2.17 20.61 -7.44
N MET A 49 -3.20 19.76 -7.64
CA MET A 49 -4.43 20.16 -8.30
C MET A 49 -5.16 21.29 -7.55
N HIS A 50 -5.19 21.23 -6.22
CA HIS A 50 -5.81 22.28 -5.41
C HIS A 50 -5.08 23.62 -5.60
N GLN A 51 -3.75 23.61 -5.58
CA GLN A 51 -2.94 24.80 -5.83
C GLN A 51 -3.21 25.37 -7.23
N GLN A 52 -3.16 24.54 -8.27
CA GLN A 52 -3.43 24.95 -9.64
C GLN A 52 -4.84 25.53 -9.80
N ASN A 53 -5.84 24.91 -9.18
CA ASN A 53 -7.21 25.43 -9.19
C ASN A 53 -7.34 26.78 -8.48
N SER A 54 -6.62 26.97 -7.36
CA SER A 54 -6.60 28.26 -6.66
C SER A 54 -5.97 29.36 -7.53
N GLU A 55 -4.85 29.06 -8.19
CA GLU A 55 -4.19 29.98 -9.13
C GLU A 55 -5.09 30.33 -10.32
N LEU A 56 -5.78 29.35 -10.89
CA LEU A 56 -6.73 29.57 -11.98
C LEU A 56 -7.94 30.40 -11.53
N PHE A 57 -8.49 30.09 -10.35
CA PHE A 57 -9.60 30.86 -9.77
C PHE A 57 -9.20 32.32 -9.55
N GLN A 58 -7.99 32.58 -9.05
CA GLN A 58 -7.49 33.94 -8.93
C GLN A 58 -7.43 34.64 -10.29
N LYS A 59 -6.87 34.00 -11.33
CA LYS A 59 -6.77 34.57 -12.68
C LYS A 59 -8.12 34.88 -13.32
N VAL A 60 -9.11 34.00 -13.16
CA VAL A 60 -10.46 34.19 -13.72
C VAL A 60 -11.23 35.27 -12.97
N ASN A 61 -11.00 35.43 -11.67
CA ASN A 61 -11.67 36.45 -10.85
C ASN A 61 -10.96 37.82 -10.86
N ILE A 62 -9.89 38.01 -11.63
CA ILE A 62 -9.41 39.36 -11.92
C ILE A 62 -10.43 39.97 -12.90
N PRO A 63 -11.23 40.97 -12.50
CA PRO A 63 -12.14 41.62 -13.43
C PRO A 63 -11.29 42.25 -14.53
N GLN A 64 -11.62 41.97 -15.79
CA GLN A 64 -11.06 42.70 -16.92
C GLN A 64 -11.44 44.18 -16.74
N GLN A 65 -10.47 45.03 -16.40
CA GLN A 65 -10.59 46.49 -16.44
C GLN A 65 -10.32 46.98 -17.85
#